data_AF-A0A2C9M206-F1
#
_entry.id   AF-A0A2C9M206-F1
#
_cell.length_a   1.000
_cell.length_b   1.000
_cell.length_c   1.000
_cell.angle_alpha   90.00
_cell.angle_beta   90.00
_cell.angle_gamma   90.00
#
_symmetry.space_group_name_H-M   'P 1'
#
loop_
_entity.id
_entity.type
_entity.pdbx_description
1 polymer ?
#
loop_
_entity_poly.entity_id
_entity_poly.type
_entity_poly.pdbx_seq_one_letter_code
_entity_poly.pdbx_strand_id
1 'polypeptide(L)'
;VGQSLPCANHYRNNTILDNWKDISQVALVLYKDNVKVKQVIFDGAGSNYMNWLTKARVLDSSWSDMKSQVSNIFSIDGDIRPELKRVFLLNSVYGGCANDVGWFVAVDMETDGCNWAKNPDFPMFLYSMSSERENYNSVNISTADYFAIFVRNFNLP
;
A
#
# COMPACT_ATOMS: atom_id res chain seq x y z
N VAL A 1 -12.01 -27.02 7.30
CA VAL A 1 -12.07 -26.12 6.12
C VAL A 1 -11.26 -24.88 6.48
N GLY A 2 -10.31 -24.49 5.62
CA GLY A 2 -9.58 -23.22 5.76
C GLY A 2 -8.26 -23.24 6.53
N GLN A 3 -7.43 -24.28 6.40
CA GLN A 3 -6.00 -24.11 6.76
C GLN A 3 -5.37 -23.18 5.74
N SER A 4 -4.76 -22.06 6.18
CA SER A 4 -3.97 -21.21 5.30
C SER A 4 -2.77 -22.02 4.79
N LEU A 5 -2.66 -22.14 3.48
CA LEU A 5 -1.51 -22.81 2.86
C LEU A 5 -0.28 -21.88 2.98
N PRO A 6 0.89 -22.41 3.32
CA PRO A 6 2.12 -21.61 3.37
C PRO A 6 2.49 -21.13 1.95
N CYS A 7 2.60 -19.81 1.79
CA CYS A 7 3.30 -19.11 0.70
C CYS A 7 3.00 -19.54 -0.77
N ALA A 8 1.77 -19.92 -1.11
CA ALA A 8 1.44 -20.33 -2.50
C ALA A 8 1.15 -19.16 -3.47
N ASN A 9 0.89 -17.94 -2.96
CA ASN A 9 0.29 -16.86 -3.75
C ASN A 9 1.05 -15.53 -3.73
N HIS A 10 2.39 -15.54 -3.61
CA HIS A 10 3.17 -14.35 -3.98
C HIS A 10 3.81 -14.57 -5.35
N TYR A 11 3.54 -13.69 -6.28
CA TYR A 11 4.25 -13.64 -7.56
C TYR A 11 5.22 -12.46 -7.53
N ARG A 12 6.48 -12.74 -7.83
CA ARG A 12 7.52 -11.73 -7.96
C ARG A 12 8.23 -11.90 -9.30
N ASN A 13 8.27 -10.84 -10.10
CA ASN A 13 9.12 -10.83 -11.29
C ASN A 13 10.55 -10.46 -10.89
N ASN A 14 11.41 -11.46 -10.68
CA ASN A 14 12.80 -11.26 -10.27
C ASN A 14 13.59 -10.47 -11.33
N THR A 15 13.37 -10.74 -12.63
CA THR A 15 14.10 -10.05 -13.70
C THR A 15 13.93 -8.54 -13.63
N ILE A 16 12.70 -8.06 -13.43
CA ILE A 16 12.40 -6.63 -13.31
C ILE A 16 12.96 -6.05 -12.01
N LEU A 17 12.79 -6.74 -10.88
CA LEU A 17 13.23 -6.21 -9.59
C LEU A 17 14.75 -6.17 -9.46
N ASP A 18 15.44 -7.20 -9.96
CA ASP A 18 16.90 -7.28 -9.95
C ASP A 18 17.51 -6.30 -10.98
N ASN A 19 16.74 -5.91 -12.00
CA ASN A 19 17.16 -4.96 -13.04
C ASN A 19 16.20 -3.75 -13.12
N TRP A 20 15.97 -3.08 -11.99
CA TRP A 20 15.12 -1.90 -11.93
C TRP A 20 15.72 -0.74 -12.73
N LYS A 21 15.40 -0.67 -14.02
CA LYS A 21 15.92 0.31 -14.97
C LYS A 21 14.87 0.65 -16.00
N ASP A 22 14.90 1.90 -16.47
CA ASP A 22 14.04 2.42 -17.53
C ASP A 22 12.54 2.27 -17.21
N ILE A 23 12.18 2.36 -15.92
CA ILE A 23 10.79 2.36 -15.45
C ILE A 23 10.22 3.76 -15.61
N SER A 24 9.12 3.89 -16.35
CA SER A 24 8.41 5.16 -16.57
C SER A 24 7.30 5.37 -15.55
N GLN A 25 6.54 4.32 -15.23
CA GLN A 25 5.45 4.38 -14.26
C GLN A 25 5.41 3.14 -13.40
N VAL A 26 4.95 3.31 -12.17
CA VAL A 26 4.62 2.22 -11.26
C VAL A 26 3.18 2.39 -10.79
N ALA A 27 2.37 1.35 -10.83
CA ALA A 27 1.01 1.38 -10.30
C ALA A 27 0.89 0.41 -9.12
N LEU A 28 0.47 0.94 -7.97
CA LEU A 28 -0.01 0.14 -6.84
C LEU A 28 -1.53 0.00 -6.99
N VAL A 29 -2.02 -1.24 -7.09
CA VAL A 29 -3.43 -1.52 -7.38
C VAL A 29 -3.98 -2.51 -6.37
N LEU A 30 -5.09 -2.15 -5.72
CA LEU A 30 -5.77 -2.98 -4.73
C LEU A 30 -6.91 -3.77 -5.37
N TYR A 31 -7.06 -5.03 -4.97
CA TYR A 31 -8.11 -5.92 -5.48
C TYR A 31 -8.94 -6.51 -4.34
N LYS A 32 -10.25 -6.59 -4.57
CA LYS A 32 -11.21 -7.29 -3.73
C LYS A 32 -12.18 -8.06 -4.62
N ASP A 33 -12.39 -9.34 -4.33
CA ASP A 33 -13.17 -10.26 -5.16
C ASP A 33 -12.70 -10.27 -6.63
N ASN A 34 -11.38 -10.19 -6.85
CA ASN A 34 -10.72 -10.03 -8.15
C ASN A 34 -11.11 -8.75 -8.94
N VAL A 35 -11.75 -7.78 -8.29
CA VAL A 35 -12.10 -6.47 -8.87
C VAL A 35 -11.15 -5.41 -8.35
N LYS A 36 -10.64 -4.56 -9.25
CA LYS A 36 -9.84 -3.39 -8.86
C LYS A 36 -10.69 -2.42 -8.04
N VAL A 37 -10.30 -2.14 -6.80
CA VAL A 37 -11.02 -1.22 -5.90
C VAL A 37 -10.35 0.14 -5.75
N LYS A 38 -9.01 0.20 -5.77
CA LYS A 38 -8.23 1.45 -5.69
C LYS A 38 -6.93 1.32 -6.46
N GLN A 39 -6.38 2.44 -6.91
CA GLN A 39 -5.06 2.51 -7.51
C GLN A 39 -4.35 3.81 -7.17
N VAL A 40 -3.02 3.77 -7.22
CA VAL A 40 -2.15 4.96 -7.28
C VAL A 40 -1.10 4.73 -8.36
N ILE A 41 -0.93 5.71 -9.24
CA ILE A 41 0.09 5.70 -10.28
C ILE A 41 1.20 6.65 -9.86
N PHE A 42 2.43 6.17 -9.95
CA PHE A 42 3.65 6.86 -9.59
C PHE A 42 4.55 7.10 -10.80
N ASP A 43 5.32 8.17 -10.75
CA ASP A 43 6.43 8.45 -11.63
C ASP A 43 7.60 7.53 -11.27
N GLY A 44 7.86 6.57 -12.16
CA GLY A 44 8.94 5.60 -12.01
C GLY A 44 10.30 6.16 -12.43
N ALA A 45 10.36 7.31 -13.11
CA ALA A 45 11.60 7.82 -13.69
C ALA A 45 12.65 8.10 -12.61
N GLY A 46 13.84 7.52 -12.78
CA GLY A 46 14.95 7.66 -11.83
C GLY A 46 14.65 7.11 -10.42
N SER A 47 13.62 6.29 -10.25
CA SER A 47 13.36 5.55 -9.02
C SER A 47 14.23 4.28 -8.93
N ASN A 48 14.25 3.67 -7.75
CA ASN A 48 14.68 2.29 -7.53
C ASN A 48 13.50 1.47 -7.01
N TYR A 49 13.70 0.16 -6.84
CA TYR A 49 12.65 -0.77 -6.42
C TYR A 49 12.05 -0.48 -5.03
N MET A 50 12.69 0.36 -4.19
CA MET A 50 12.22 0.75 -2.86
C MET A 50 11.65 2.18 -2.77
N ASN A 51 12.07 3.10 -3.64
CA ASN A 51 11.78 4.54 -3.48
C ASN A 51 10.75 5.10 -4.49
N TRP A 52 10.21 4.26 -5.37
CA TRP A 52 9.15 4.68 -6.30
C TRP A 52 7.86 5.07 -5.55
N LEU A 53 7.59 4.42 -4.42
CA LEU A 53 6.45 4.74 -3.55
C LEU A 53 6.82 5.92 -2.67
N THR A 54 6.67 7.13 -3.21
CA THR A 54 6.79 8.37 -2.44
C THR A 54 5.72 9.35 -2.88
N LYS A 55 5.30 10.23 -1.96
CA LYS A 55 4.24 11.22 -2.23
C LYS A 55 4.55 12.10 -3.44
N ALA A 56 5.81 12.54 -3.54
CA ALA A 56 6.30 13.41 -4.60
C ALA A 56 6.20 12.78 -6.01
N ARG A 57 6.14 11.44 -6.09
CA ARG A 57 6.02 10.71 -7.35
C ARG A 57 4.58 10.44 -7.76
N VAL A 58 3.55 10.82 -6.98
CA VAL A 58 2.15 10.51 -7.34
C VAL A 58 1.74 11.26 -8.62
N LEU A 59 1.48 10.50 -9.69
CA LEU A 59 0.94 10.99 -10.97
C LEU A 59 -0.58 10.96 -11.00
N ASP A 60 -1.21 9.93 -10.43
CA ASP A 60 -2.67 9.78 -10.39
C ASP A 60 -3.10 8.91 -9.21
N SER A 61 -4.34 9.02 -8.76
CA SER A 61 -4.87 8.27 -7.63
C SER A 61 -6.39 8.13 -7.67
N SER A 62 -6.90 6.97 -7.21
CA SER A 62 -8.32 6.79 -6.90
C SER A 62 -8.81 7.66 -5.74
N TRP A 63 -7.90 8.21 -4.93
CA TRP A 63 -8.23 9.14 -3.85
C TRP A 63 -7.98 10.58 -4.29
N SER A 64 -9.05 11.39 -4.39
CA SER A 64 -9.04 12.75 -4.92
C SER A 64 -8.22 13.72 -4.09
N ASP A 65 -8.14 13.47 -2.78
CA ASP A 65 -7.41 14.29 -1.82
C ASP A 65 -5.93 13.92 -1.74
N MET A 66 -5.49 12.86 -2.44
CA MET A 66 -4.15 12.34 -2.29
C MET A 66 -3.11 13.42 -2.63
N LYS A 67 -3.23 14.16 -3.73
CA LYS A 67 -2.20 15.17 -4.06
C LYS A 67 -2.27 16.44 -3.20
N SER A 68 -3.45 16.81 -2.72
CA SER A 68 -3.67 18.07 -2.00
C SER A 68 -3.35 17.98 -0.51
N GLN A 69 -3.34 16.78 0.05
CA GLN A 69 -3.27 16.57 1.50
C GLN A 69 -1.89 16.11 1.94
N VAL A 70 -1.51 16.58 3.13
CA VAL A 70 -0.23 16.25 3.74
C VAL A 70 -0.06 14.75 3.90
N SER A 71 1.18 14.30 3.77
CA SER A 71 1.58 12.93 4.10
C SER A 71 2.54 12.95 5.29
N ASN A 72 2.51 11.90 6.09
CA ASN A 72 3.55 11.61 7.07
C ASN A 72 4.43 10.49 6.49
N ILE A 73 4.16 9.24 6.86
CA ILE A 73 4.86 8.08 6.29
C ILE A 73 4.23 7.71 4.96
N PHE A 74 5.03 7.76 3.90
CA PHE A 74 4.63 7.46 2.53
C PHE A 74 5.76 6.70 1.83
N SER A 75 5.90 5.40 2.12
CA SER A 75 7.04 4.57 1.69
C SER A 75 6.74 3.07 1.71
N ILE A 76 7.58 2.28 1.04
CA ILE A 76 7.52 0.80 1.10
C ILE A 76 7.91 0.30 2.49
N ASP A 77 9.00 0.82 3.08
CA ASP A 77 9.46 0.41 4.41
C ASP A 77 8.44 0.73 5.51
N GLY A 78 7.68 1.81 5.34
CA GLY A 78 6.63 2.22 6.24
C GLY A 78 7.12 2.49 7.67
N ASP A 79 6.42 1.94 8.67
CA ASP A 79 6.79 2.01 10.09
C ASP A 79 6.98 0.58 10.64
N ILE A 80 8.20 0.26 11.05
CA ILE A 80 8.56 -1.04 11.58
C ILE A 80 9.24 -0.84 12.93
N ARG A 81 8.63 -1.37 13.98
CA ARG A 81 9.07 -1.30 15.38
C ARG A 81 8.76 -2.64 16.07
N PRO A 82 9.27 -2.92 17.28
CA PRO A 82 8.96 -4.17 17.99
C PRO A 82 7.45 -4.44 18.14
N GLU A 83 6.65 -3.39 18.26
CA GLU A 83 5.20 -3.44 18.47
C GLU A 83 4.33 -3.27 17.21
N LEU A 84 4.92 -3.04 16.03
CA LEU A 84 4.17 -2.90 14.78
C LEU A 84 5.02 -3.20 13.53
N LYS A 85 4.36 -3.66 12.47
CA LYS A 85 4.97 -3.83 11.15
C LYS A 85 4.00 -3.38 10.06
N ARG A 86 4.08 -2.11 9.68
CA ARG A 86 3.19 -1.44 8.73
C ARG A 86 4.00 -1.06 7.50
N VAL A 87 3.97 -1.91 6.48
CA VAL A 87 4.72 -1.73 5.22
C VAL A 87 3.78 -1.23 4.13
N PHE A 88 4.34 -0.75 3.01
CA PHE A 88 3.58 -0.09 1.94
C PHE A 88 2.57 0.92 2.49
N LEU A 89 3.07 1.85 3.29
CA LEU A 89 2.25 2.75 4.08
C LEU A 89 2.05 4.06 3.33
N LEU A 90 0.78 4.41 3.05
CA LEU A 90 0.34 5.67 2.47
C LEU A 90 -0.45 6.40 3.56
N ASN A 91 0.25 7.02 4.50
CA ASN A 91 -0.33 7.68 5.66
C ASN A 91 -0.36 9.21 5.51
N SER A 92 -1.41 9.84 6.05
CA SER A 92 -1.53 11.29 6.10
C SER A 92 -1.20 11.85 7.47
N VAL A 93 -1.92 11.38 8.49
CA VAL A 93 -1.80 11.85 9.87
C VAL A 93 -1.42 10.66 10.75
N TYR A 94 -0.39 10.84 11.58
CA TYR A 94 0.06 9.82 12.53
C TYR A 94 -0.14 10.33 13.96
N GLY A 95 -1.41 10.47 14.35
CA GLY A 95 -1.82 11.12 15.60
C GLY A 95 -2.01 10.16 16.78
N GLY A 96 -1.54 8.91 16.64
CA GLY A 96 -1.79 7.81 17.57
C GLY A 96 -3.05 7.05 17.18
N CYS A 97 -3.22 5.82 17.67
CA CYS A 97 -4.17 4.83 17.14
C CYS A 97 -5.58 5.37 16.85
N ALA A 98 -6.14 6.25 17.69
CA ALA A 98 -7.48 6.82 17.51
C ALA A 98 -7.56 7.89 16.39
N ASN A 99 -6.43 8.48 16.00
CA ASN A 99 -6.30 9.61 15.09
C ASN A 99 -5.43 9.28 13.86
N ASP A 100 -5.09 8.02 13.64
CA ASP A 100 -4.32 7.61 12.47
C ASP A 100 -5.23 7.68 11.23
N VAL A 101 -4.82 8.47 10.23
CA VAL A 101 -5.61 8.73 9.02
C VAL A 101 -4.73 8.50 7.80
N GLY A 102 -5.19 7.67 6.87
CA GLY A 102 -4.44 7.35 5.67
C GLY A 102 -5.29 6.78 4.54
N TRP A 103 -4.59 6.39 3.48
CA TRP A 103 -5.19 5.85 2.26
C TRP A 103 -5.06 4.33 2.19
N PHE A 104 -3.87 3.81 2.51
CA PHE A 104 -3.53 2.40 2.40
C PHE A 104 -2.41 2.02 3.37
N VAL A 105 -2.48 0.79 3.91
CA VAL A 105 -1.40 0.15 4.67
C VAL A 105 -1.45 -1.36 4.49
N ALA A 106 -0.28 -1.98 4.32
CA ALA A 106 -0.11 -3.42 4.50
C ALA A 106 0.41 -3.69 5.92
N VAL A 107 -0.44 -4.25 6.78
CA VAL A 107 -0.08 -4.63 8.15
C VAL A 107 0.43 -6.07 8.12
N ASP A 108 1.72 -6.26 8.40
CA ASP A 108 2.42 -7.54 8.36
C ASP A 108 2.77 -8.03 9.78
N MET A 109 1.80 -7.93 10.69
CA MET A 109 1.94 -8.37 12.08
C MET A 109 0.56 -8.67 12.67
N GLU A 110 0.46 -9.78 13.42
CA GLU A 110 -0.76 -10.15 14.14
C GLU A 110 -1.08 -9.21 15.31
N THR A 111 -0.06 -8.85 16.08
CA THR A 111 -0.18 -8.16 17.38
C THR A 111 0.23 -6.69 17.33
N ASP A 112 -0.18 -5.95 16.29
CA ASP A 112 0.11 -4.51 16.19
C ASP A 112 -0.41 -3.74 17.43
N GLY A 113 0.34 -2.74 17.90
CA GLY A 113 -0.04 -1.93 19.06
C GLY A 113 -1.41 -1.24 18.95
N CYS A 114 -1.89 -0.94 17.74
CA CYS A 114 -3.20 -0.34 17.51
C CYS A 114 -4.27 -1.40 17.19
N ASN A 115 -5.42 -1.32 17.85
CA ASN A 115 -6.51 -2.29 17.66
C ASN A 115 -7.02 -2.35 16.21
N TRP A 116 -7.02 -1.23 15.47
CA TRP A 116 -7.41 -1.22 14.05
C TRP A 116 -6.46 -2.03 13.14
N ALA A 117 -5.25 -2.32 13.61
CA ALA A 117 -4.23 -3.09 12.90
C ALA A 117 -4.02 -4.50 13.46
N LYS A 118 -4.77 -4.93 14.49
CA LYS A 118 -4.67 -6.29 15.04
C LYS A 118 -5.53 -7.25 14.25
N ASN A 119 -4.94 -8.33 13.74
CA ASN A 119 -5.70 -9.41 13.11
C ASN A 119 -4.90 -10.72 13.12
N PRO A 120 -5.48 -11.85 13.59
CA PRO A 120 -4.86 -13.17 13.46
C PRO A 120 -4.60 -13.59 12.01
N ASP A 121 -5.40 -13.10 11.07
CA ASP A 121 -5.28 -13.35 9.63
C ASP A 121 -4.40 -12.27 8.97
N PHE A 122 -3.10 -12.28 9.25
CA PHE A 122 -2.10 -11.37 8.67
C PHE A 122 -1.36 -12.00 7.46
N PRO A 123 -0.85 -11.20 6.51
CA PRO A 123 -0.93 -9.74 6.44
C PRO A 123 -2.33 -9.21 6.06
N MET A 124 -2.67 -8.01 6.52
CA MET A 124 -3.87 -7.28 6.12
C MET A 124 -3.56 -6.12 5.19
N PHE A 125 -4.43 -5.88 4.21
CA PHE A 125 -4.32 -4.76 3.27
C PHE A 125 -5.46 -3.77 3.50
N LEU A 126 -5.30 -2.88 4.48
CA LEU A 126 -6.33 -1.91 4.84
C LEU A 126 -6.31 -0.72 3.90
N TYR A 127 -7.49 -0.28 3.47
CA TYR A 127 -7.63 0.88 2.59
C TYR A 127 -8.91 1.67 2.86
N SER A 128 -8.87 2.96 2.55
CA SER A 128 -10.06 3.81 2.56
C SER A 128 -10.97 3.49 1.37
N MET A 129 -12.22 3.08 1.65
CA MET A 129 -13.25 2.88 0.63
C MET A 129 -13.74 4.20 0.01
N SER A 130 -13.72 5.28 0.80
CA SER A 130 -14.10 6.63 0.37
C SER A 130 -13.23 7.14 -0.78
N SER A 131 -13.66 8.22 -1.42
CA SER A 131 -12.85 8.92 -2.42
C SER A 131 -11.65 9.66 -1.83
N GLU A 132 -11.48 9.66 -0.51
CA GLU A 132 -10.44 10.41 0.21
C GLU A 132 -9.79 9.54 1.29
N ARG A 133 -8.77 10.04 1.99
CA ARG A 133 -8.24 9.36 3.18
C ARG A 133 -9.30 9.20 4.27
N GLU A 134 -9.16 8.18 5.09
CA GLU A 134 -10.07 7.89 6.20
C GLU A 134 -9.29 7.61 7.48
N ASN A 135 -9.95 7.84 8.62
CA ASN A 135 -9.44 7.37 9.90
C ASN A 135 -9.47 5.83 9.91
N TYR A 136 -8.38 5.17 10.34
CA TYR A 136 -8.30 3.71 10.31
C TYR A 136 -9.33 2.98 11.21
N ASN A 137 -9.97 3.69 12.14
CA ASN A 137 -11.07 3.17 12.98
C ASN A 137 -12.45 3.41 12.37
N SER A 138 -12.53 4.08 11.22
CA SER A 138 -13.79 4.39 10.54
C SER A 138 -14.42 3.14 9.93
N VAL A 139 -15.75 3.14 9.83
CA VAL A 139 -16.50 2.12 9.07
C VAL A 139 -16.21 2.17 7.56
N ASN A 140 -15.57 3.24 7.09
CA ASN A 140 -15.17 3.41 5.70
C ASN A 140 -13.81 2.76 5.37
N ILE A 141 -13.24 1.99 6.28
CA ILE A 141 -12.05 1.16 6.04
C ILE A 141 -12.47 -0.25 5.65
N SER A 142 -11.84 -0.79 4.61
CA SER A 142 -12.02 -2.17 4.19
C SER A 142 -10.66 -2.85 4.01
N THR A 143 -10.68 -4.18 3.97
CA THR A 143 -9.52 -5.01 3.63
C THR A 143 -9.61 -5.46 2.18
N ALA A 144 -8.52 -5.30 1.44
CA ALA A 144 -8.32 -5.87 0.11
C ALA A 144 -7.78 -7.30 0.23
N ASP A 145 -8.05 -8.16 -0.76
CA ASP A 145 -7.59 -9.55 -0.75
C ASP A 145 -6.11 -9.65 -1.14
N TYR A 146 -5.69 -8.79 -2.07
CA TYR A 146 -4.30 -8.62 -2.48
C TYR A 146 -4.10 -7.24 -3.10
N PHE A 147 -2.84 -6.85 -3.23
CA PHE A 147 -2.44 -5.74 -4.09
C PHE A 147 -1.39 -6.21 -5.10
N ALA A 148 -1.38 -5.57 -6.25
CA ALA A 148 -0.40 -5.81 -7.30
C ALA A 148 0.38 -4.53 -7.59
N ILE A 149 1.65 -4.71 -7.91
CA ILE A 149 2.54 -3.65 -8.37
C ILE A 149 2.79 -3.91 -9.86
N PHE A 150 2.32 -3.00 -10.70
CA PHE A 150 2.60 -3.03 -12.12
C PHE A 150 3.69 -2.01 -12.44
N VAL A 151 4.61 -2.39 -13.30
CA VAL A 151 5.62 -1.45 -13.83
C VAL A 151 5.42 -1.29 -15.32
N ARG A 152 5.68 -0.08 -15.81
CA ARG A 152 5.79 0.22 -17.24
C ARG A 152 7.21 0.65 -17.54
N ASN A 153 7.81 0.09 -18.59
CA ASN A 153 9.12 0.54 -19.07
C ASN A 153 8.95 1.62 -20.14
N PHE A 154 9.95 2.49 -20.31
CA PHE A 154 9.98 3.46 -21.43
C PHE A 154 10.00 2.79 -22.81
N ASN A 155 10.50 1.55 -22.88
CA ASN A 155 10.82 0.86 -24.12
C ASN A 155 9.81 -0.25 -24.51
N LEU A 156 8.66 -0.33 -23.84
CA LEU A 156 7.59 -1.25 -24.23
C LEU A 156 6.38 -0.44 -24.74
N PRO A 157 5.85 -0.74 -25.95
CA PRO A 157 4.69 -0.05 -26.51
C PRO A 157 3.48 -0.07 -25.55
#